data_AF-A0AAJ2PE48-F1
#
_entry.id   AF-A0AAJ2PE48-F1
#
_cell.length_a   1.000
_cell.length_b   1.000
_cell.length_c   1.000
_cell.angle_alpha   90.00
_cell.angle_beta   90.00
_cell.angle_gamma   90.00
#
_symmetry.space_group_name_H-M   'P 1'
#
loop_
_entity.id
_entity.type
_entity.pdbx_description
1 polymer ?
#
loop_
_entity_poly.entity_id
_entity_poly.type
_entity_poly.pdbx_seq_one_letter_code
_entity_poly.pdbx_strand_id
1 'polypeptide(L)'
;MVENIVKISTSIFGYLSFFLTTLFPDLQNHLKKAKYKRMAFEHISVSLFYGLMSFVATLPFFSILSSFLTKSAIVGYLLSIIISFSLFFAVFFIVMNYPKIISKQIAKQVDDYLPFITLNMSLLASSKLPFDKVILMVGRLKLPPNVKKEIDPFVYDITNFGLNVREAIEKEIERVSSENFKELLYGISSLLRTGGDLSTFLKEKSKSYILEYKRKLLEFARKLGIFTQIYLMLIVVASIFLTVLLTVFGAISGIGETTILIQFFLIVIVIPMVSFMFVFLIKSITPSSLY
;
A
#
# COMPACT_ATOMS: atom_id res chain seq x y z
N MET A 1 -1.05 22.34 11.83
CA MET A 1 -0.79 22.65 10.40
C MET A 1 -1.83 22.05 9.47
N VAL A 2 -2.11 20.74 9.55
CA VAL A 2 -3.08 20.05 8.69
C VAL A 2 -4.53 20.58 8.84
N GLU A 3 -4.98 20.85 10.06
CA GLU A 3 -6.34 21.39 10.31
C GLU A 3 -6.55 22.82 9.76
N ASN A 4 -5.49 23.63 9.72
CA ASN A 4 -5.57 24.98 9.13
C ASN A 4 -5.77 24.92 7.61
N ILE A 5 -5.10 23.98 6.94
CA ILE A 5 -5.25 23.77 5.49
C ILE A 5 -6.67 23.29 5.18
N VAL A 6 -7.23 22.40 6.00
CA VAL A 6 -8.62 21.94 5.86
C VAL A 6 -9.57 23.14 5.97
N LYS A 7 -9.49 23.94 7.05
CA LYS A 7 -10.37 25.10 7.25
C LYS A 7 -10.29 26.12 6.11
N ILE A 8 -9.09 26.44 5.64
CA ILE A 8 -8.88 27.37 4.52
C ILE A 8 -9.49 26.79 3.24
N SER A 9 -9.25 25.51 2.95
CA SER A 9 -9.77 24.86 1.76
C SER A 9 -11.30 24.78 1.75
N THR A 10 -11.94 24.47 2.89
CA THR A 10 -13.39 24.38 3.02
C THR A 10 -14.05 25.75 2.95
N SER A 11 -13.39 26.81 3.42
CA SER A 11 -13.90 28.17 3.30
C SER A 11 -13.89 28.68 1.85
N ILE A 12 -12.91 28.28 1.04
CA ILE A 12 -12.76 28.72 -0.35
C ILE A 12 -13.59 27.88 -1.31
N PHE A 13 -13.61 26.55 -1.11
CA PHE A 13 -14.22 25.60 -2.04
C PHE A 13 -15.48 24.91 -1.51
N GLY A 14 -16.01 25.33 -0.36
CA GLY A 14 -17.13 24.66 0.32
C GLY A 14 -18.31 24.35 -0.60
N TYR A 15 -18.79 25.36 -1.34
CA TYR A 15 -19.93 25.21 -2.26
C TYR A 15 -19.66 24.20 -3.40
N LEU A 16 -18.47 24.27 -4.00
CA LEU A 16 -18.08 23.38 -5.10
C LEU A 16 -17.83 21.94 -4.60
N SER A 17 -17.22 21.80 -3.43
CA SER A 17 -16.96 20.49 -2.81
C SER A 17 -18.24 19.78 -2.36
N PHE A 18 -19.24 20.53 -1.91
CA PHE A 18 -20.54 19.97 -1.54
C PHE A 18 -21.25 19.40 -2.78
N PHE A 19 -21.24 20.14 -3.89
CA PHE A 19 -21.80 19.67 -5.16
C PHE A 19 -21.06 18.42 -5.71
N LEU A 20 -19.73 18.43 -5.64
CA LEU A 20 -18.88 17.31 -6.07
C LEU A 20 -19.02 16.06 -5.19
N THR A 21 -19.49 16.19 -3.94
CA THR A 21 -19.72 15.04 -3.05
C THR A 21 -20.79 14.11 -3.62
N THR A 22 -21.79 14.66 -4.31
CA THR A 22 -22.86 13.90 -4.99
C THR A 22 -22.33 13.00 -6.11
N LEU A 23 -21.19 13.34 -6.72
CA LEU A 23 -20.56 12.56 -7.78
C LEU A 23 -19.67 11.41 -7.26
N PHE A 24 -19.31 11.43 -5.98
CA PHE A 24 -18.44 10.43 -5.36
C PHE A 24 -19.02 9.89 -4.04
N PRO A 25 -20.15 9.17 -4.09
CA PRO A 25 -20.83 8.67 -2.89
C PRO A 25 -19.94 7.73 -2.06
N ASP A 26 -19.06 6.96 -2.70
CA ASP A 26 -18.19 5.98 -2.04
C ASP A 26 -16.97 6.57 -1.34
N LEU A 27 -16.66 7.85 -1.57
CA LEU A 27 -15.46 8.48 -1.00
C LEU A 27 -15.46 8.47 0.53
N GLN A 28 -16.63 8.67 1.14
CA GLN A 28 -16.76 8.63 2.59
C GLN A 28 -16.45 7.23 3.15
N ASN A 29 -16.85 6.17 2.43
CA ASN A 29 -16.54 4.80 2.82
C ASN A 29 -15.04 4.52 2.71
N HIS A 30 -14.36 5.01 1.66
CA HIS A 30 -12.91 4.90 1.53
C HIS A 30 -12.14 5.67 2.61
N LEU A 31 -12.60 6.86 2.99
CA LEU A 31 -12.01 7.65 4.08
C LEU A 31 -12.16 6.96 5.43
N LYS A 32 -13.35 6.41 5.72
CA LYS A 32 -13.62 5.61 6.93
C LYS A 32 -12.69 4.40 6.99
N LYS A 33 -12.58 3.62 5.91
CA LYS A 33 -11.70 2.44 5.81
C LYS A 33 -10.21 2.82 5.90
N ALA A 34 -9.83 3.99 5.40
CA ALA A 34 -8.47 4.53 5.53
C ALA A 34 -8.19 5.15 6.92
N LYS A 35 -9.16 5.11 7.83
CA LYS A 35 -9.12 5.69 9.19
C LYS A 35 -8.77 7.20 9.20
N TYR A 36 -9.14 7.92 8.14
CA TYR A 36 -9.06 9.38 8.10
C TYR A 36 -10.24 10.01 8.84
N LYS A 37 -9.95 10.88 9.81
CA LYS A 37 -10.95 11.71 10.51
C LYS A 37 -11.32 12.94 9.67
N ARG A 38 -11.82 12.73 8.45
CA ARG A 38 -12.26 13.80 7.54
C ARG A 38 -13.57 13.44 6.87
N MET A 39 -14.42 14.43 6.65
CA MET A 39 -15.63 14.25 5.86
C MET A 39 -15.29 14.25 4.35
N ALA A 40 -16.16 13.65 3.54
CA ALA A 40 -15.94 13.53 2.10
C ALA A 40 -15.79 14.90 1.42
N PHE A 41 -16.63 15.87 1.78
CA PHE A 41 -16.54 17.22 1.24
C PHE A 41 -15.22 17.91 1.61
N GLU A 42 -14.73 17.76 2.86
CA GLU A 42 -13.46 18.34 3.31
C GLU A 42 -12.28 17.80 2.50
N HIS A 43 -12.27 16.50 2.20
CA HIS A 43 -11.22 15.87 1.40
C HIS A 43 -11.25 16.35 -0.06
N ILE A 44 -12.44 16.57 -0.62
CA ILE A 44 -12.61 17.16 -1.95
C ILE A 44 -12.10 18.61 -1.96
N SER A 45 -12.44 19.43 -0.96
CA SER A 45 -11.94 20.81 -0.86
C SER A 45 -10.41 20.85 -0.79
N VAL A 46 -9.80 19.98 0.01
CA VAL A 46 -8.34 19.87 0.11
C VAL A 46 -7.71 19.42 -1.21
N SER A 47 -8.34 18.50 -1.94
CA SER A 47 -7.85 18.04 -3.24
C SER A 47 -7.85 19.17 -4.28
N LEU A 48 -8.93 19.98 -4.32
CA LEU A 48 -9.02 21.17 -5.17
C LEU A 48 -7.97 22.22 -4.79
N PHE A 49 -7.76 22.43 -3.49
CA PHE A 49 -6.77 23.38 -2.98
C PHE A 49 -5.34 22.99 -3.39
N TYR A 50 -4.95 21.72 -3.23
CA TYR A 50 -3.63 21.24 -3.69
C TYR A 50 -3.48 21.28 -5.20
N GLY A 51 -4.54 20.98 -5.95
CA GLY A 51 -4.56 21.19 -7.39
C GLY A 51 -4.27 22.64 -7.75
N LEU A 52 -4.97 23.59 -7.11
CA LEU A 52 -4.82 25.02 -7.39
C LEU A 52 -3.43 25.53 -7.01
N MET A 53 -2.89 25.10 -5.87
CA MET A 53 -1.52 25.41 -5.47
C MET A 53 -0.50 24.89 -6.49
N SER A 54 -0.68 23.66 -6.98
CA SER A 54 0.14 23.08 -8.05
C SER A 54 0.08 23.93 -9.32
N PHE A 55 -1.11 24.34 -9.73
CA PHE A 55 -1.31 25.20 -10.90
C PHE A 55 -0.57 26.54 -10.77
N VAL A 56 -0.76 27.24 -9.65
CA VAL A 56 -0.11 28.54 -9.40
C VAL A 56 1.42 28.42 -9.35
N ALA A 57 1.95 27.32 -8.78
CA ALA A 57 3.39 27.09 -8.71
C ALA A 57 4.01 26.71 -10.06
N THR A 58 3.29 25.94 -10.88
CA THR A 58 3.83 25.38 -12.14
C THR A 58 3.70 26.33 -13.33
N LEU A 59 2.67 27.18 -13.36
CA LEU A 59 2.43 28.13 -14.44
C LEU A 59 3.63 29.05 -14.77
N PRO A 60 4.27 29.75 -13.81
CA PRO A 60 5.40 30.63 -14.14
C PRO A 60 6.62 29.83 -14.63
N PHE A 61 6.88 28.66 -14.03
CA PHE A 61 7.99 27.81 -14.42
C PHE A 61 7.83 27.28 -15.85
N PHE A 62 6.65 26.73 -16.18
CA PHE A 62 6.38 26.22 -17.52
C PHE A 62 6.26 27.33 -18.56
N SER A 63 5.75 28.51 -18.20
CA SER A 63 5.66 29.65 -19.13
C SER A 63 7.03 30.13 -19.61
N ILE A 64 8.02 30.17 -18.72
CA ILE A 64 9.40 30.54 -19.09
C ILE A 64 10.02 29.45 -19.97
N LEU A 65 9.88 28.18 -19.57
CA LEU A 65 10.43 27.03 -20.29
C LEU A 65 9.84 26.89 -21.71
N SER A 66 8.52 26.98 -21.84
CA SER A 66 7.81 26.84 -23.11
C SER A 66 8.04 28.03 -24.05
N SER A 67 8.19 29.25 -23.50
CA SER A 67 8.53 30.44 -24.28
C SER A 67 9.95 30.35 -24.86
N PHE A 68 10.90 29.74 -24.13
CA PHE A 68 12.25 29.50 -24.63
C PHE A 68 12.27 28.47 -25.75
N LEU A 69 11.50 27.38 -25.62
CA LEU A 69 11.40 26.31 -26.61
C LEU A 69 10.74 26.75 -27.92
N THR A 70 9.63 27.49 -27.84
CA THR A 70 8.84 27.89 -29.02
C THR A 70 9.30 29.18 -29.68
N LYS A 71 10.25 29.91 -29.05
CA LYS A 71 10.73 31.24 -29.46
C LYS A 71 9.63 32.30 -29.62
N SER A 72 8.45 32.06 -29.05
CA SER A 72 7.28 32.94 -29.08
C SER A 72 6.64 33.01 -27.70
N ALA A 73 6.53 34.22 -27.15
CA ALA A 73 5.97 34.43 -25.82
C ALA A 73 4.48 34.06 -25.73
N ILE A 74 3.70 34.40 -26.77
CA ILE A 74 2.26 34.10 -26.82
C ILE A 74 2.01 32.60 -26.88
N VAL A 75 2.70 31.90 -27.77
CA VAL A 75 2.53 30.45 -27.96
C VAL A 75 3.05 29.69 -26.73
N GLY A 76 4.16 30.12 -26.15
CA GLY A 76 4.69 29.59 -24.90
C GLY A 76 3.70 29.70 -23.74
N TYR A 77 3.10 30.88 -23.54
CA TYR A 77 2.12 31.08 -22.47
C TYR A 77 0.88 30.18 -22.63
N LEU A 78 0.31 30.07 -23.84
CA LEU A 78 -0.83 29.18 -24.11
C LEU A 78 -0.52 27.71 -23.81
N LEU A 79 0.65 27.22 -24.23
CA LEU A 79 1.12 25.87 -23.91
C LEU A 79 1.28 25.65 -22.40
N SER A 80 1.78 26.66 -21.67
CA SER A 80 1.98 26.56 -20.22
C SER A 80 0.68 26.42 -19.45
N ILE A 81 -0.40 27.07 -19.92
CA ILE A 81 -1.75 26.93 -19.34
C ILE A 81 -2.21 25.47 -19.49
N ILE A 82 -2.09 24.89 -20.68
CA ILE A 82 -2.52 23.50 -20.96
C ILE A 82 -1.76 22.51 -20.06
N ILE A 83 -0.43 22.65 -19.96
CA ILE A 83 0.41 21.78 -19.13
C ILE A 83 0.07 21.93 -17.65
N SER A 84 -0.09 23.16 -17.17
CA SER A 84 -0.41 23.44 -15.77
C SER A 84 -1.81 22.93 -15.39
N PHE A 85 -2.80 23.04 -16.29
CA PHE A 85 -4.11 22.44 -16.09
C PHE A 85 -4.06 20.90 -16.07
N SER A 86 -3.27 20.29 -16.96
CA SER A 86 -3.05 18.84 -16.93
C SER A 86 -2.47 18.37 -15.59
N LEU A 87 -1.48 19.11 -15.06
CA LEU A 87 -0.90 18.85 -13.74
C LEU A 87 -1.89 19.10 -12.59
N PHE A 88 -2.73 20.12 -12.68
CA PHE A 88 -3.83 20.35 -11.73
C PHE A 88 -4.71 19.10 -11.61
N PHE A 89 -5.18 18.57 -12.75
CA PHE A 89 -6.03 17.38 -12.76
C PHE A 89 -5.28 16.16 -12.25
N ALA A 90 -4.01 15.97 -12.66
CA ALA A 90 -3.19 14.86 -12.17
C ALA A 90 -3.05 14.87 -10.64
N VAL A 91 -2.70 16.02 -10.06
CA VAL A 91 -2.58 16.18 -8.60
C VAL A 91 -3.92 15.95 -7.92
N PHE A 92 -5.00 16.52 -8.45
CA PHE A 92 -6.35 16.32 -7.93
C PHE A 92 -6.72 14.83 -7.89
N PHE A 93 -6.51 14.10 -8.98
CA PHE A 93 -6.79 12.66 -9.03
C PHE A 93 -5.91 11.84 -8.09
N ILE A 94 -4.63 12.20 -7.94
CA ILE A 94 -3.71 11.52 -7.01
C ILE A 94 -4.20 11.70 -5.57
N VAL A 95 -4.50 12.94 -5.15
CA VAL A 95 -4.95 13.24 -3.78
C VAL A 95 -6.33 12.62 -3.51
N MET A 96 -7.21 12.59 -4.52
CA MET A 96 -8.52 11.96 -4.40
C MET A 96 -8.42 10.44 -4.18
N ASN A 97 -7.51 9.77 -4.89
CA ASN A 97 -7.32 8.32 -4.78
C ASN A 97 -6.42 7.91 -3.62
N TYR A 98 -5.74 8.86 -2.97
CA TYR A 98 -4.82 8.59 -1.87
C TYR A 98 -5.44 7.79 -0.70
N PRO A 99 -6.67 8.10 -0.21
CA PRO A 99 -7.31 7.30 0.83
C PRO A 99 -7.55 5.84 0.40
N LYS A 100 -7.89 5.61 -0.87
CA LYS A 100 -8.12 4.26 -1.41
C LYS A 100 -6.83 3.44 -1.46
N ILE A 101 -5.70 4.08 -1.72
CA ILE A 101 -4.38 3.43 -1.68
C ILE A 101 -4.05 3.03 -0.25
N ILE A 102 -4.23 3.95 0.72
CA ILE A 102 -3.99 3.67 2.14
C ILE A 102 -4.92 2.59 2.67
N SER A 103 -6.22 2.64 2.35
CA SER A 103 -7.16 1.60 2.81
C SER A 103 -6.78 0.22 2.30
N LYS A 104 -6.29 0.12 1.05
CA LYS A 104 -5.79 -1.15 0.50
C LYS A 104 -4.51 -1.63 1.18
N GLN A 105 -3.62 -0.72 1.54
CA GLN A 105 -2.39 -1.06 2.28
C GLN A 105 -2.72 -1.57 3.69
N ILE A 106 -3.63 -0.92 4.41
CA ILE A 106 -4.11 -1.37 5.72
C ILE A 106 -4.77 -2.75 5.58
N ALA A 107 -5.71 -2.90 4.64
CA ALA A 107 -6.42 -4.15 4.40
C ALA A 107 -5.44 -5.31 4.14
N LYS A 108 -4.46 -5.09 3.25
CA LYS A 108 -3.42 -6.09 2.95
C LYS A 108 -2.61 -6.47 4.19
N GLN A 109 -2.20 -5.48 4.99
CA GLN A 109 -1.42 -5.76 6.20
C GLN A 109 -2.25 -6.50 7.26
N VAL A 110 -3.54 -6.23 7.35
CA VAL A 110 -4.46 -6.99 8.23
C VAL A 110 -4.61 -8.41 7.72
N ASP A 111 -4.83 -8.62 6.41
CA ASP A 111 -4.93 -9.94 5.78
C ASP A 111 -3.68 -10.79 6.01
N ASP A 112 -2.49 -10.19 5.92
CA ASP A 112 -1.20 -10.87 6.15
C ASP A 112 -1.06 -11.36 7.61
N TYR A 113 -1.65 -10.64 8.56
CA TYR A 113 -1.62 -10.97 10.00
C TYR A 113 -2.84 -11.74 10.50
N LEU A 114 -3.91 -11.81 9.71
CA LEU A 114 -5.17 -12.48 10.03
C LEU A 114 -5.01 -13.96 10.42
N PRO A 115 -4.13 -14.78 9.79
CA PRO A 115 -3.90 -16.16 10.21
C PRO A 115 -3.38 -16.25 11.65
N PHE A 116 -2.47 -15.36 12.03
CA PHE A 116 -1.88 -15.33 13.37
C PHE A 116 -2.88 -14.83 14.41
N ILE A 117 -3.65 -13.79 14.08
CA ILE A 117 -4.71 -13.27 14.95
C ILE A 117 -5.75 -14.36 15.21
N THR A 118 -6.25 -15.01 14.16
CA THR A 118 -7.28 -16.04 14.25
C THR A 118 -6.77 -17.29 14.97
N LEU A 119 -5.50 -17.65 14.77
CA LEU A 119 -4.85 -18.74 15.52
C LEU A 119 -4.83 -18.42 17.02
N ASN A 120 -4.39 -17.22 17.41
CA ASN A 120 -4.39 -16.82 18.82
C ASN A 120 -5.81 -16.78 19.40
N MET A 121 -6.78 -16.24 18.66
CA MET A 121 -8.20 -16.29 19.06
C MET A 121 -8.67 -17.73 19.28
N SER A 122 -8.30 -18.67 18.40
CA SER A 122 -8.69 -20.09 18.52
C SER A 122 -8.08 -20.78 19.75
N LEU A 123 -6.82 -20.47 20.07
CA LEU A 123 -6.14 -21.01 21.24
C LEU A 123 -6.77 -20.49 22.54
N LEU A 124 -7.08 -19.20 22.58
CA LEU A 124 -7.74 -18.56 23.72
C LEU A 124 -9.19 -19.04 23.87
N ALA A 125 -9.96 -19.15 22.78
CA ALA A 125 -11.32 -19.68 22.80
C ALA A 125 -11.37 -21.16 23.23
N SER A 126 -10.36 -21.95 22.86
CA SER A 126 -10.24 -23.36 23.30
C SER A 126 -10.13 -23.51 24.81
N SER A 127 -9.61 -22.48 25.51
CA SER A 127 -9.55 -22.44 26.97
C SER A 127 -10.89 -22.08 27.65
N LYS A 128 -11.98 -22.01 26.87
CA LYS A 128 -13.34 -21.62 27.30
C LYS A 128 -13.40 -20.23 27.95
N LEU A 129 -12.45 -19.36 27.61
CA LEU A 129 -12.54 -17.95 27.98
C LEU A 129 -13.74 -17.29 27.29
N PRO A 130 -14.47 -16.41 27.97
CA PRO A 130 -15.52 -15.64 27.33
C PRO A 130 -14.91 -14.71 26.26
N PHE A 131 -15.66 -14.47 25.19
CA PHE A 131 -15.11 -13.87 23.97
C PHE A 131 -14.66 -12.41 24.14
N ASP A 132 -15.29 -11.67 25.06
CA ASP A 132 -14.83 -10.36 25.53
C ASP A 132 -13.35 -10.43 25.96
N LYS A 133 -12.98 -11.37 26.83
CA LYS A 133 -11.59 -11.53 27.31
C LYS A 133 -10.65 -11.99 26.20
N VAL A 134 -11.12 -12.84 25.28
CA VAL A 134 -10.32 -13.28 24.11
C VAL A 134 -9.88 -12.08 23.28
N ILE A 135 -10.81 -11.16 22.99
CA ILE A 135 -10.52 -9.94 22.22
C ILE A 135 -9.52 -9.04 22.96
N LEU A 136 -9.70 -8.85 24.28
CA LEU A 136 -8.78 -8.04 25.08
C LEU A 136 -7.34 -8.59 25.07
N MET A 137 -7.19 -9.91 25.11
CA MET A 137 -5.88 -10.55 25.02
C MET A 137 -5.26 -10.40 23.63
N VAL A 138 -6.06 -10.51 22.57
CA VAL A 138 -5.59 -10.27 21.19
C VAL A 138 -5.15 -8.82 21.00
N GLY A 139 -5.87 -7.84 21.56
CA GLY A 139 -5.50 -6.42 21.52
C GLY A 139 -4.16 -6.10 22.19
N ARG A 140 -3.70 -6.94 23.12
CA ARG A 140 -2.40 -6.78 23.80
C ARG A 140 -1.23 -7.36 23.01
N LEU A 141 -1.48 -8.08 21.91
CA LEU A 141 -0.42 -8.64 21.08
C LEU A 141 0.43 -7.54 20.44
N LYS A 142 1.72 -7.84 20.22
CA LYS A 142 2.62 -6.97 19.45
C LYS A 142 2.26 -7.05 17.97
N LEU A 143 1.32 -6.20 17.56
CA LEU A 143 0.85 -6.10 16.18
C LEU A 143 1.38 -4.84 15.49
N PRO A 144 1.51 -4.85 14.15
CA PRO A 144 1.90 -3.67 13.40
C PRO A 144 0.91 -2.51 13.60
N PRO A 145 1.35 -1.25 13.46
CA PRO A 145 0.51 -0.08 13.72
C PRO A 145 -0.81 -0.05 12.94
N ASN A 146 -0.83 -0.49 11.67
CA ASN A 146 -2.06 -0.47 10.88
C ASN A 146 -3.04 -1.58 11.27
N VAL A 147 -2.54 -2.72 11.76
CA VAL A 147 -3.38 -3.79 12.30
C VAL A 147 -3.99 -3.34 13.63
N LYS A 148 -3.18 -2.70 14.49
CA LYS A 148 -3.66 -2.07 15.72
C LYS A 148 -4.75 -1.02 15.48
N LYS A 149 -4.64 -0.22 14.42
CA LYS A 149 -5.70 0.74 14.03
C LYS A 149 -7.05 0.08 13.72
N GLU A 150 -7.11 -1.22 13.42
CA GLU A 150 -8.37 -1.95 13.26
C GLU A 150 -8.82 -2.67 14.54
N ILE A 151 -7.89 -3.18 15.35
CA ILE A 151 -8.23 -3.95 16.55
C ILE A 151 -8.44 -3.06 17.79
N ASP A 152 -7.67 -1.98 17.95
CA ASP A 152 -7.73 -1.11 19.12
C ASP A 152 -9.10 -0.41 19.27
N PRO A 153 -9.75 0.11 18.20
CA PRO A 153 -11.09 0.69 18.33
C PRO A 153 -12.11 -0.32 18.83
N PHE A 154 -12.01 -1.57 18.36
CA PHE A 154 -12.88 -2.66 18.77
C PHE A 154 -12.68 -3.03 20.25
N VAL A 155 -11.43 -3.10 20.71
CA VAL A 155 -11.08 -3.32 22.12
C VAL A 155 -11.53 -2.15 23.00
N TYR A 156 -11.34 -0.92 22.53
CA TYR A 156 -11.72 0.31 23.22
C TYR A 156 -13.24 0.42 23.39
N ASP A 157 -14.01 0.06 22.36
CA ASP A 157 -15.47 0.05 22.41
C ASP A 157 -16.00 -0.91 23.50
N ILE A 158 -15.37 -2.07 23.69
CA ILE A 158 -15.75 -3.03 24.73
C ILE A 158 -15.32 -2.56 26.13
N THR A 159 -14.12 -1.99 26.28
CA THR A 159 -13.54 -1.65 27.60
C THR A 159 -13.97 -0.30 28.14
N ASN A 160 -13.96 0.74 27.32
CA ASN A 160 -14.19 2.11 27.74
C ASN A 160 -15.64 2.53 27.60
N PHE A 161 -16.36 2.03 26.59
CA PHE A 161 -17.77 2.36 26.38
C PHE A 161 -18.73 1.30 26.95
N GLY A 162 -18.21 0.15 27.40
CA GLY A 162 -19.04 -0.94 27.92
C GLY A 162 -20.01 -1.53 26.89
N LEU A 163 -19.70 -1.41 25.59
CA LEU A 163 -20.55 -1.95 24.53
C LEU A 163 -20.60 -3.47 24.62
N ASN A 164 -21.77 -4.03 24.36
CA ASN A 164 -21.92 -5.47 24.21
C ASN A 164 -21.02 -5.96 23.07
N VAL A 165 -20.36 -7.11 23.25
CA VAL A 165 -19.42 -7.65 22.26
C VAL A 165 -20.06 -7.75 20.86
N ARG A 166 -21.35 -8.11 20.80
CA ARG A 166 -22.11 -8.14 19.55
C ARG A 166 -22.22 -6.76 18.89
N GLU A 167 -22.61 -5.73 19.64
CA GLU A 167 -22.74 -4.35 19.14
C GLU A 167 -21.39 -3.80 18.68
N ALA A 168 -20.33 -4.10 19.42
CA ALA A 168 -18.96 -3.72 19.05
C ALA A 168 -18.53 -4.39 17.73
N ILE A 169 -18.88 -5.67 17.51
CA ILE A 169 -18.57 -6.36 16.25
C ILE A 169 -19.36 -5.75 15.08
N GLU A 170 -20.67 -5.54 15.26
CA GLU A 170 -21.53 -4.97 14.22
C GLU A 170 -21.03 -3.57 13.79
N LYS A 171 -20.58 -2.76 14.75
CA LYS A 171 -19.98 -1.45 14.50
C LYS A 171 -18.62 -1.52 13.79
N GLU A 172 -17.78 -2.50 14.13
CA GLU A 172 -16.43 -2.61 13.52
C GLU A 172 -16.51 -3.19 12.09
N ILE A 173 -17.46 -4.08 11.81
CA ILE A 173 -17.72 -4.62 10.46
C ILE A 173 -17.91 -3.53 9.40
N GLU A 174 -18.54 -2.40 9.77
CA GLU A 174 -18.73 -1.27 8.86
C GLU A 174 -17.45 -0.45 8.60
N ARG A 175 -16.45 -0.57 9.49
CA ARG A 175 -15.25 0.29 9.55
C ARG A 175 -13.98 -0.42 9.11
N VAL A 176 -14.00 -1.74 9.03
CA VAL A 176 -12.87 -2.57 8.64
C VAL A 176 -12.55 -2.39 7.16
N SER A 177 -11.25 -2.34 6.84
CA SER A 177 -10.77 -2.21 5.46
C SER A 177 -10.59 -3.55 4.75
N SER A 178 -10.23 -4.61 5.48
CA SER A 178 -10.06 -5.98 4.97
C SER A 178 -11.39 -6.74 4.83
N GLU A 179 -11.66 -7.30 3.66
CA GLU A 179 -12.87 -8.10 3.45
C GLU A 179 -12.79 -9.45 4.19
N ASN A 180 -11.61 -10.08 4.28
CA ASN A 180 -11.45 -11.33 5.02
C ASN A 180 -11.66 -11.14 6.51
N PHE A 181 -11.17 -10.04 7.08
CA PHE A 181 -11.39 -9.72 8.49
C PHE A 181 -12.87 -9.40 8.75
N LYS A 182 -13.52 -8.69 7.82
CA LYS A 182 -14.96 -8.45 7.87
C LYS A 182 -15.77 -9.75 7.86
N GLU A 183 -15.41 -10.71 7.00
CA GLU A 183 -16.04 -12.04 6.95
C GLU A 183 -15.85 -12.83 8.25
N LEU A 184 -14.65 -12.79 8.83
CA LEU A 184 -14.38 -13.39 10.14
C LEU A 184 -15.31 -12.80 11.21
N LEU A 185 -15.40 -11.48 11.30
CA LEU A 185 -16.26 -10.78 12.26
C LEU A 185 -17.75 -11.10 12.05
N TYR A 186 -18.22 -11.18 10.80
CA TYR A 186 -19.58 -11.62 10.50
C TYR A 186 -19.86 -13.04 10.97
N GLY A 187 -18.93 -13.97 10.73
CA GLY A 187 -19.06 -15.36 11.18
C GLY A 187 -19.16 -15.46 12.70
N ILE A 188 -18.31 -14.69 13.40
CA ILE A 188 -18.35 -14.60 14.88
C ILE A 188 -19.69 -14.03 15.36
N SER A 189 -20.15 -12.90 14.79
CA SER A 189 -21.43 -12.27 15.17
C SER A 189 -22.61 -13.22 14.97
N SER A 190 -22.63 -13.95 13.84
CA SER A 190 -23.66 -14.94 13.53
C SER A 190 -23.71 -16.07 14.57
N LEU A 191 -22.54 -16.60 14.97
CA LEU A 191 -22.45 -17.66 15.98
C LEU A 191 -22.83 -17.20 17.38
N LEU A 192 -22.45 -15.97 17.76
CA LEU A 192 -22.89 -15.37 19.01
C LEU A 192 -24.41 -15.19 19.06
N ARG A 193 -25.07 -14.98 17.92
CA ARG A 193 -26.54 -14.89 17.82
C ARG A 193 -27.22 -16.24 17.91
N THR A 194 -26.66 -17.28 17.30
CA THR A 194 -27.26 -18.62 17.26
C THR A 194 -26.85 -19.51 18.43
N GLY A 195 -25.90 -19.08 19.27
CA GLY A 195 -25.38 -19.86 20.39
C GLY A 195 -24.48 -21.04 19.96
N GLY A 196 -23.85 -20.94 18.78
CA GLY A 196 -22.98 -21.98 18.25
C GLY A 196 -21.62 -22.05 18.96
N ASP A 197 -20.86 -23.11 18.68
CA ASP A 197 -19.52 -23.30 19.24
C ASP A 197 -18.48 -22.41 18.52
N LEU A 198 -18.20 -21.26 19.13
CA LEU A 198 -17.21 -20.30 18.66
C LEU A 198 -15.79 -20.88 18.62
N SER A 199 -15.45 -21.79 19.53
CA SER A 199 -14.11 -22.40 19.58
C SER A 199 -13.87 -23.28 18.35
N THR A 200 -14.85 -24.11 17.99
CA THR A 200 -14.78 -24.95 16.80
C THR A 200 -14.69 -24.11 15.51
N PHE A 201 -15.51 -23.05 15.40
CA PHE A 201 -15.45 -22.13 14.26
C PHE A 201 -14.08 -21.44 14.11
N LEU A 202 -13.55 -20.86 15.19
CA LEU A 202 -12.25 -20.19 15.16
C LEU A 202 -11.12 -21.16 14.84
N LYS A 203 -11.20 -22.41 15.31
CA LYS A 203 -10.23 -23.46 15.00
C LYS A 203 -10.23 -23.79 13.50
N GLU A 204 -11.40 -24.01 12.91
CA GLU A 204 -11.54 -24.29 11.47
C GLU A 204 -11.08 -23.10 10.62
N LYS A 205 -11.51 -21.88 10.97
CA LYS A 205 -11.12 -20.66 10.24
C LYS A 205 -9.61 -20.40 10.36
N SER A 206 -9.01 -20.63 11.53
CA SER A 206 -7.54 -20.53 11.69
C SER A 206 -6.80 -21.51 10.79
N LYS A 207 -7.27 -22.77 10.70
CA LYS A 207 -6.67 -23.78 9.84
C LYS A 207 -6.74 -23.35 8.37
N SER A 208 -7.88 -22.82 7.93
CA SER A 208 -8.06 -22.32 6.58
C SER A 208 -7.12 -21.15 6.27
N TYR A 209 -7.05 -20.13 7.14
CA TYR A 209 -6.15 -18.98 6.95
C TYR A 209 -4.66 -19.37 7.00
N ILE A 210 -4.26 -20.31 7.86
CA ILE A 210 -2.88 -20.81 7.90
C ILE A 210 -2.54 -21.57 6.61
N LEU A 211 -3.46 -22.37 6.07
CA LEU A 211 -3.26 -23.06 4.79
C LEU A 211 -3.11 -22.07 3.64
N GLU A 212 -3.95 -21.03 3.59
CA GLU A 212 -3.83 -19.97 2.58
C GLU A 212 -2.52 -19.19 2.73
N TYR A 213 -2.11 -18.87 3.96
CA TYR A 213 -0.84 -18.22 4.25
C TYR A 213 0.36 -19.05 3.78
N LYS A 214 0.36 -20.37 4.06
CA LYS A 214 1.37 -21.29 3.54
C LYS A 214 1.40 -21.32 2.02
N ARG A 215 0.24 -21.30 1.36
CA ARG A 215 0.17 -21.22 -0.11
C ARG A 215 0.80 -19.93 -0.64
N LYS A 216 0.46 -18.78 -0.04
CA LYS A 216 1.04 -17.47 -0.40
C LYS A 216 2.56 -17.44 -0.21
N LEU A 217 3.07 -18.04 0.87
CA LEU A 217 4.51 -18.16 1.11
C LEU A 217 5.20 -19.04 0.06
N LEU A 218 4.60 -20.17 -0.32
CA LEU A 218 5.14 -21.05 -1.36
C LEU A 218 5.13 -20.36 -2.74
N GLU A 219 4.07 -19.63 -3.07
CA GLU A 219 4.01 -18.82 -4.28
C GLU A 219 5.07 -17.72 -4.27
N PHE A 220 5.29 -17.07 -3.14
CA PHE A 220 6.34 -16.07 -2.97
C PHE A 220 7.73 -16.68 -3.16
N ALA A 221 8.01 -17.83 -2.54
CA ALA A 221 9.27 -18.57 -2.72
C ALA A 221 9.49 -18.98 -4.18
N ARG A 222 8.43 -19.43 -4.88
CA ARG A 222 8.47 -19.74 -6.31
C ARG A 222 8.80 -18.51 -7.15
N LYS A 223 8.18 -17.36 -6.86
CA LYS A 223 8.50 -16.08 -7.53
C LYS A 223 9.96 -15.68 -7.31
N LEU A 224 10.47 -15.83 -6.09
CA LEU A 224 11.90 -15.61 -5.81
C LEU A 224 12.79 -16.54 -6.63
N GLY A 225 12.43 -17.81 -6.76
CA GLY A 225 13.14 -18.75 -7.63
C GLY A 225 13.21 -18.30 -9.08
N ILE A 226 12.10 -17.81 -9.64
CA ILE A 226 12.05 -17.26 -11.00
C ILE A 226 12.96 -16.02 -11.12
N PHE A 227 12.91 -15.09 -10.15
CA PHE A 227 13.79 -13.92 -10.15
C PHE A 227 15.27 -14.32 -10.09
N THR A 228 15.64 -15.28 -9.27
CA THR A 228 17.00 -15.83 -9.21
C THR A 228 17.42 -16.45 -10.54
N GLN A 229 16.51 -17.18 -11.20
CA GLN A 229 16.79 -17.76 -12.51
C GLN A 229 17.03 -16.68 -13.58
N ILE A 230 16.21 -15.62 -13.59
CA ILE A 230 16.39 -14.47 -14.48
C ILE A 230 17.74 -13.79 -14.20
N TYR A 231 18.11 -13.62 -12.93
CA TYR A 231 19.42 -13.07 -12.53
C TYR A 231 20.58 -13.92 -13.08
N LEU A 232 20.52 -15.25 -12.90
CA LEU A 232 21.56 -16.15 -13.41
C LEU A 232 21.66 -16.10 -14.93
N MET A 233 20.54 -16.10 -15.66
CA MET A 233 20.57 -16.06 -17.13
C MET A 233 21.03 -14.70 -17.69
N LEU A 234 20.46 -13.59 -17.20
CA LEU A 234 20.74 -12.27 -17.78
C LEU A 234 22.06 -11.68 -17.33
N ILE A 235 22.52 -11.98 -16.12
CA ILE A 235 23.73 -11.34 -15.58
C ILE A 235 24.89 -12.32 -15.61
N VAL A 236 24.74 -13.51 -15.01
CA VAL A 236 25.85 -14.47 -14.94
C VAL A 236 26.15 -15.08 -16.31
N VAL A 237 25.17 -15.67 -16.98
CA VAL A 237 25.41 -16.31 -18.30
C VAL A 237 25.77 -15.27 -19.35
N ALA A 238 25.08 -14.12 -19.40
CA ALA A 238 25.41 -13.08 -20.36
C ALA A 238 26.81 -12.49 -20.14
N SER A 239 27.24 -12.27 -18.89
CA SER A 239 28.59 -11.76 -18.61
C SER A 239 29.67 -12.76 -19.00
N ILE A 240 29.47 -14.06 -18.75
CA ILE A 240 30.38 -15.11 -19.21
C ILE A 240 30.44 -15.12 -20.73
N PHE A 241 29.28 -15.12 -21.40
CA PHE A 241 29.19 -15.12 -22.85
C PHE A 241 29.90 -13.90 -23.46
N LEU A 242 29.66 -12.71 -22.92
CA LEU A 242 30.26 -11.46 -23.37
C LEU A 242 31.77 -11.47 -23.12
N THR A 243 32.23 -12.01 -21.98
CA THR A 243 33.66 -12.18 -21.68
C THR A 243 34.34 -13.08 -22.71
N VAL A 244 33.78 -14.26 -22.98
CA VAL A 244 34.33 -15.21 -23.97
C VAL A 244 34.37 -14.59 -25.37
N LEU A 245 33.28 -13.93 -25.78
CA LEU A 245 33.18 -13.28 -27.08
C LEU A 245 34.22 -12.15 -27.22
N LEU A 246 34.38 -11.32 -26.20
CA LEU A 246 35.41 -10.29 -26.16
C LEU A 246 36.82 -10.89 -26.24
N THR A 247 37.09 -11.99 -25.56
CA THR A 247 38.40 -12.67 -25.62
C THR A 247 38.71 -13.15 -27.03
N VAL A 248 37.74 -13.78 -27.71
CA VAL A 248 37.92 -14.27 -29.09
C VAL A 248 38.16 -13.09 -30.04
N PHE A 249 37.35 -12.03 -29.95
CA PHE A 249 37.55 -10.85 -30.79
C PHE A 249 38.86 -10.14 -30.51
N GLY A 250 39.25 -9.98 -29.24
CA GLY A 250 40.52 -9.37 -28.85
C GLY A 250 41.73 -10.13 -29.40
N ALA A 251 41.66 -11.46 -29.41
CA ALA A 251 42.69 -12.31 -30.00
C ALA A 251 42.80 -12.15 -31.52
N ILE A 252 41.68 -12.01 -32.24
CA ILE A 252 41.66 -11.84 -33.71
C ILE A 252 42.08 -10.43 -34.13
N SER A 253 41.66 -9.42 -33.38
CA SER A 253 41.84 -8.00 -33.74
C SER A 253 43.15 -7.39 -33.21
N GLY A 254 43.94 -8.12 -32.43
CA GLY A 254 45.24 -7.68 -31.92
C GLY A 254 45.17 -6.63 -30.80
N ILE A 255 43.98 -6.33 -30.28
CA ILE A 255 43.73 -5.33 -29.21
C ILE A 255 43.52 -6.00 -27.85
N GLY A 256 44.39 -6.95 -27.50
CA GLY A 256 44.27 -7.75 -26.26
C GLY A 256 44.23 -6.91 -24.98
N GLU A 257 45.02 -5.84 -24.89
CA GLU A 257 45.06 -4.99 -23.68
C GLU A 257 43.76 -4.23 -23.44
N THR A 258 43.12 -3.70 -24.49
CA THR A 258 41.84 -2.98 -24.33
C THR A 258 40.69 -3.94 -24.05
N THR A 259 40.72 -5.15 -24.61
CA THR A 259 39.80 -6.24 -24.29
C THR A 259 39.87 -6.61 -22.80
N ILE A 260 41.07 -6.78 -22.25
CA ILE A 260 41.28 -7.10 -20.82
C ILE A 260 40.74 -5.96 -19.93
N LEU A 261 40.99 -4.70 -20.29
CA LEU A 261 40.45 -3.55 -19.56
C LEU A 261 38.92 -3.55 -19.57
N ILE A 262 38.28 -3.76 -20.72
CA ILE A 262 36.81 -3.80 -20.83
C ILE A 262 36.22 -4.95 -19.99
N GLN A 263 36.84 -6.14 -20.02
CA GLN A 263 36.43 -7.28 -19.21
C GLN A 263 36.59 -7.01 -17.71
N PHE A 264 37.69 -6.37 -17.30
CA PHE A 264 37.91 -5.96 -15.91
C PHE A 264 36.82 -5.01 -15.44
N PHE A 265 36.49 -3.98 -16.22
CA PHE A 265 35.39 -3.05 -15.90
C PHE A 265 34.03 -3.77 -15.80
N LEU A 266 33.76 -4.71 -16.70
CA LEU A 266 32.51 -5.47 -16.71
C LEU A 266 32.37 -6.34 -15.45
N ILE A 267 33.41 -7.08 -15.08
CA ILE A 267 33.37 -7.99 -13.93
C ILE A 267 33.41 -7.24 -12.60
N VAL A 268 34.26 -6.20 -12.48
CA VAL A 268 34.51 -5.52 -11.20
C VAL A 268 33.47 -4.44 -10.91
N ILE A 269 32.91 -3.80 -11.94
CA ILE A 269 31.97 -2.69 -11.76
C ILE A 269 30.55 -3.11 -12.13
N VAL A 270 30.34 -3.62 -13.35
CA VAL A 270 28.98 -3.86 -13.86
C VAL A 270 28.29 -4.98 -13.09
N ILE A 271 28.95 -6.13 -12.90
CA ILE A 271 28.32 -7.26 -12.18
C ILE A 271 27.93 -6.87 -10.74
N PRO A 272 28.83 -6.34 -9.88
CA PRO A 272 28.46 -5.95 -8.52
C PRO A 272 27.38 -4.88 -8.48
N MET A 273 27.40 -3.89 -9.38
CA MET A 273 26.37 -2.85 -9.44
C MET A 273 24.99 -3.46 -9.70
N VAL A 274 24.89 -4.38 -10.66
CA VAL A 274 23.62 -5.04 -10.97
C VAL A 274 23.21 -6.00 -9.86
N SER A 275 24.15 -6.71 -9.22
CA SER A 275 23.88 -7.55 -8.05
C SER A 275 23.32 -6.73 -6.87
N PHE A 276 23.88 -5.54 -6.59
CA PHE A 276 23.36 -4.62 -5.59
C PHE A 276 21.93 -4.16 -5.94
N MET A 277 21.70 -3.79 -7.20
CA MET A 277 20.37 -3.40 -7.67
C MET A 277 19.35 -4.53 -7.52
N PHE A 278 19.76 -5.77 -7.80
CA PHE A 278 18.92 -6.95 -7.65
C PHE A 278 18.57 -7.25 -6.20
N VAL A 279 19.54 -7.17 -5.27
CA VAL A 279 19.29 -7.30 -3.82
C VAL A 279 18.32 -6.22 -3.33
N PHE A 280 18.48 -4.99 -3.79
CA PHE A 280 17.58 -3.89 -3.44
C PHE A 280 16.15 -4.11 -3.97
N LEU A 281 16.03 -4.62 -5.20
CA LEU A 281 14.75 -4.96 -5.80
C LEU A 281 14.04 -6.07 -5.01
N ILE A 282 14.75 -7.14 -4.62
CA ILE A 282 14.19 -8.20 -3.78
C ILE A 282 13.71 -7.60 -2.45
N LYS A 283 14.54 -6.79 -1.78
CA LYS A 283 14.19 -6.16 -0.50
C LYS A 283 12.92 -5.31 -0.59
N SER A 284 12.68 -4.67 -1.74
CA SER A 284 11.48 -3.84 -1.97
C SER A 284 10.22 -4.68 -2.20
N ILE A 285 10.37 -5.92 -2.70
CA ILE A 285 9.26 -6.83 -2.98
C ILE A 285 8.95 -7.73 -1.77
N THR A 286 9.93 -7.96 -0.88
CA THR A 286 9.72 -8.77 0.32
C THR A 286 8.59 -8.18 1.18
N PRO A 287 7.51 -8.95 1.42
CA PRO A 287 6.39 -8.47 2.22
C PRO A 287 6.82 -8.19 3.67
N SER A 288 6.29 -7.12 4.23
CA SER A 288 6.59 -6.62 5.58
C SER A 288 6.13 -7.52 6.73
N SER A 289 5.62 -8.73 6.45
CA SER A 289 5.22 -9.72 7.46
C SER A 289 6.39 -10.51 8.05
N LEU A 290 7.62 -10.32 7.53
CA LEU A 290 8.86 -10.98 7.96
C LEU A 290 9.77 -10.11 8.85
N TYR A 291 9.31 -8.90 9.22
CA TYR A 291 9.99 -7.99 10.15
C TYR A 291 9.19 -7.78 11.42
#